data_AF-A0A822GT40-F1
#
_entry.id   AF-A0A822GT40-F1
#
_cell.length_a   1.000
_cell.length_b   1.000
_cell.length_c   1.000
_cell.angle_alpha   90.00
_cell.angle_beta   90.00
_cell.angle_gamma   90.00
#
_symmetry.space_group_name_H-M   'P 1'
#
loop_
_entity.id
_entity.type
_entity.pdbx_description
1 polymer ?
#
loop_
_entity_poly.entity_id
_entity_poly.type
_entity_poly.pdbx_seq_one_letter_code
_entity_poly.pdbx_strand_id
1 'polypeptide(L)' 'LNFIFYIYLFVAKLLPVAYGVKKLQIGCVVEDDKIGTDFLEEKICKFEDYVQSVDIVIFTKAQ' A
#
# COMPACT_ATOMS: atom_id res chain seq x y z
N LEU A 1 -6.88 0.83 -11.23
CA LEU A 1 -7.94 1.84 -10.96
C LEU A 1 -9.03 1.31 -10.03
N ASN A 2 -9.65 0.16 -10.30
CA ASN A 2 -10.71 -0.42 -9.44
C ASN A 2 -10.26 -0.84 -8.01
N PHE A 3 -8.97 -1.13 -7.80
CA PHE A 3 -8.44 -1.53 -6.49
C PHE A 3 -8.48 -0.41 -5.43
N ILE A 4 -8.28 0.84 -5.86
CA ILE A 4 -8.35 2.03 -4.99
C ILE A 4 -9.79 2.28 -4.51
N PHE A 5 -10.81 1.74 -5.18
CA PHE A 5 -12.20 1.91 -4.75
C PHE A 5 -12.59 1.05 -3.55
N TYR A 6 -11.97 -0.13 -3.38
CA TYR A 6 -12.19 -1.01 -2.22
C TYR A 6 -11.30 -0.67 -1.03
N ILE A 7 -10.33 0.22 -1.27
CA ILE A 7 -9.28 0.56 -0.32
C ILE A 7 -9.45 2.04 -0.02
N TYR A 8 -10.01 2.34 1.15
CA TYR A 8 -10.19 3.74 1.52
C TYR A 8 -8.82 4.34 1.83
N LEU A 9 -8.33 5.18 0.91
CA LEU A 9 -7.06 5.88 1.07
C LEU A 9 -7.28 7.06 2.01
N PHE A 10 -6.59 7.08 3.15
CA PHE A 10 -6.73 8.19 4.10
C PHE A 10 -5.51 9.11 4.10
N VAL A 11 -4.31 8.56 3.91
CA VAL A 11 -3.07 9.33 3.98
C VAL A 11 -2.09 8.86 2.91
N ALA A 12 -1.50 9.80 2.17
CA ALA A 12 -0.37 9.54 1.30
C ALA A 12 0.71 10.58 1.63
N LYS A 13 1.90 10.12 1.98
CA LYS A 13 3.05 10.98 2.26
C LYS A 13 4.28 10.48 1.51
N LEU A 14 5.06 11.42 1.00
CA LEU A 14 6.32 11.14 0.34
C LEU A 14 7.45 11.32 1.37
N LEU A 15 8.09 10.22 1.74
CA LEU A 15 9.23 10.23 2.66
C LEU A 15 10.55 10.21 1.89
N PRO A 16 11.50 11.10 2.19
CA PRO A 16 12.84 11.01 1.64
C PRO A 16 13.58 9.82 2.27
N VAL A 17 14.14 8.92 1.46
CA VAL A 17 14.90 7.76 1.97
C VAL A 17 16.40 8.00 1.87
N ALA A 18 16.92 8.32 0.67
CA ALA A 18 18.28 8.79 0.41
C ALA A 18 18.48 8.99 -1.12
N TYR A 19 19.59 9.64 -1.53
CA TYR A 19 20.04 9.70 -2.94
C TYR A 19 19.00 10.21 -3.96
N GLY A 20 18.13 11.14 -3.54
CA GLY A 20 17.07 11.69 -4.39
C GLY A 20 15.84 10.78 -4.57
N VAL A 21 15.86 9.57 -4.01
CA VAL A 21 14.73 8.64 -4.03
C VAL A 21 13.76 8.95 -2.88
N LYS A 22 12.48 9.10 -3.24
CA LYS A 22 11.38 9.32 -2.29
C LYS A 22 10.51 8.06 -2.24
N LYS A 23 10.26 7.54 -1.04
CA LYS A 23 9.33 6.44 -0.81
C LYS A 23 7.93 6.99 -0.63
N LEU A 24 7.00 6.46 -1.40
CA LEU A 24 5.58 6.76 -1.26
C LEU A 24 5.03 5.88 -0.14
N GLN A 25 4.70 6.49 1.01
CA GLN A 25 4.01 5.80 2.10
C GLN A 25 2.52 6.13 2.03
N ILE A 26 1.72 5.09 1.87
CA ILE A 26 0.28 5.18 1.76
C ILE A 26 -0.34 4.44 2.95
N GLY A 27 -1.28 5.09 3.63
CA GLY A 27 -2.16 4.49 4.62
C GLY A 27 -3.49 4.13 3.96
N CYS A 28 -3.87 2.87 4.09
CA CYS A 28 -5.09 2.33 3.53
C CYS A 28 -5.89 1.55 4.57
N VAL A 29 -7.21 1.67 4.51
CA VAL A 29 -8.15 0.83 5.25
C VAL A 29 -8.76 -0.17 4.28
N VAL A 30 -8.73 -1.45 4.65
CA VAL A 30 -9.28 -2.56 3.87
C VAL A 30 -10.49 -3.14 4.59
N GLU A 31 -11.53 -3.50 3.84
CA GLU A 31 -12.62 -4.32 4.37
C GLU A 31 -12.16 -5.78 4.44
N ASP A 32 -11.91 -6.29 5.66
CA ASP A 32 -11.48 -7.69 5.92
C ASP A 32 -12.42 -8.73 5.26
N ASP A 33 -13.71 -8.40 5.11
CA ASP A 33 -14.73 -9.29 4.55
C ASP A 33 -14.55 -9.57 3.04
N LYS A 34 -13.79 -8.72 2.33
CA LYS A 34 -13.67 -8.78 0.85
C LYS A 34 -12.25 -8.95 0.34
N ILE A 35 -11.24 -8.44 1.05
CA ILE A 35 -9.86 -8.41 0.57
C ILE A 35 -8.91 -8.78 1.70
N GLY A 36 -8.18 -9.89 1.52
CA GLY A 36 -7.07 -10.28 2.39
C GLY A 36 -5.78 -9.50 2.09
N THR A 37 -4.89 -9.46 3.08
CA THR A 37 -3.56 -8.82 2.97
C THR A 37 -2.69 -9.45 1.89
N ASP A 38 -2.77 -10.77 1.70
CA ASP A 38 -2.00 -11.49 0.68
C ASP A 38 -2.36 -11.06 -0.76
N PHE A 39 -3.65 -10.80 -1.00
CA PHE A 39 -4.12 -10.29 -2.30
C PHE A 39 -3.59 -8.89 -2.58
N LEU A 40 -3.45 -8.07 -1.53
CA LEU A 40 -2.87 -6.74 -1.60
C LEU A 40 -1.41 -6.81 -2.04
N GLU A 41 -0.62 -7.63 -1.36
CA GLU A 41 0.80 -7.81 -1.65
C GLU A 41 1.02 -8.35 -3.06
N GLU A 42 0.30 -9.39 -3.46
CA GLU A 42 0.46 -10.00 -4.80
C GLU A 42 0.13 -9.00 -5.93
N LYS A 43 -0.91 -8.18 -5.75
CA LYS A 43 -1.30 -7.16 -6.74
C LYS A 43 -0.31 -6.00 -6.81
N ILE A 44 0.26 -5.58 -5.69
CA ILE A 44 1.24 -4.50 -5.66
C ILE A 44 2.57 -5.00 -6.23
N CYS A 45 2.98 -6.23 -5.91
CA CYS A 45 4.19 -6.86 -6.42
C CYS A 45 4.15 -7.07 -7.95
N LYS A 46 2.95 -7.22 -8.54
CA LYS A 46 2.74 -7.26 -10.01
C LYS A 46 3.14 -5.97 -10.75
N PHE A 47 3.36 -4.85 -10.05
CA PHE A 47 3.83 -3.60 -10.66
C PHE A 47 5.36 -3.50 -10.59
N GLU A 48 6.06 -4.49 -11.16
CA GLU A 48 7.52 -4.65 -11.08
C GLU A 48 8.30 -3.46 -11.67
N ASP A 49 7.73 -2.76 -12.65
CA ASP A 49 8.35 -1.56 -13.27
C ASP A 49 8.32 -0.31 -12.38
N TYR A 50 7.41 -0.27 -11.39
CA TYR A 50 7.18 0.91 -10.53
C TYR A 50 7.46 0.65 -9.06
N VAL A 51 7.38 -0.60 -8.63
CA VAL A 51 7.49 -1.03 -7.24
C VAL A 51 8.76 -1.86 -7.10
N GLN A 52 9.80 -1.26 -6.51
CA GLN A 52 11.02 -2.00 -6.20
C GLN A 52 10.84 -3.00 -5.04
N SER A 53 10.02 -2.65 -4.06
CA SER A 53 9.70 -3.48 -2.91
C SER A 53 8.43 -3.00 -2.23
N VAL A 54 7.73 -3.92 -1.56
CA VAL A 54 6.57 -3.61 -0.71
C VAL A 54 7.00 -3.85 0.73
N ASP A 55 6.78 -2.86 1.59
CA ASP A 55 7.03 -2.98 3.03
C ASP A 55 5.78 -2.55 3.79
N ILE A 56 5.32 -3.41 4.71
CA ILE A 56 4.26 -3.08 5.64
C ILE A 56 4.87 -2.29 6.79
N VAL A 57 4.62 -0.98 6.82
CA VAL A 57 5.19 -0.10 7.86
C VAL A 57 4.42 -0.23 9.17
N ILE A 58 3.08 -0.22 9.09
CA ILE A 58 2.17 -0.34 10.24
C ILE A 58 0.96 -1.13 9.77
N PHE A 59 0.64 -2.21 10.48
CA PHE A 59 -0.60 -2.94 10.33
C PHE A 59 -1.36 -2.88 11.65
N THR A 60 -2.54 -2.27 11.65
CA THR A 60 -3.40 -2.14 12.84
C THR A 60 -4.79 -2.56 12.44
N LYS A 61 -5.35 -3.52 13.17
CA LYS A 61 -6.74 -3.96 12.98
C LYS A 61 -7.66 -2.89 13.56
N ALA A 62 -8.47 -2.25 12.71
CA ALA A 62 -9.58 -1.43 13.20
C ALA A 62 -10.60 -2.37 13.86
N GLN A 63 -10.91 -2.14 15.14
CA GLN A 63 -11.96 -2.85 15.87
C GLN A 63 -13.34 -2.40 15.42
#